data_AF-A0A9P7DR71-F1
#
_entry.id   AF-A0A9P7DR71-F1
#
_cell.length_a   1.000
_cell.length_b   1.000
_cell.length_c   1.000
_cell.angle_alpha   90.00
_cell.angle_beta   90.00
_cell.angle_gamma   90.00
#
_symmetry.space_group_name_H-M   'P 1'
#
loop_
_entity.id
_entity.type
_entity.pdbx_description
1 polymer ?
#
loop_
_entity_poly.entity_id
_entity_poly.type
_entity_poly.pdbx_seq_one_letter_code
_entity_poly.pdbx_strand_id
1 'polypeptide(L)'
;MTDPSFLVCPDFMTKWYRVSCTSMVNANVTEAQAAETLRNIWIMTNEDLCLQWHQQVIEDKHLNAERRCLAKEEAEWQKAVLELEEATMRADERKKNCFKHLPIPVQPHPLVNDEEALVSKFALRKLDKGHYVELYYWTNHSLDDVMINHCTRDNDSMV
;
A
#
# COMPACT_ATOMS: atom_id res chain seq x y z
N MET A 1 -1.81 27.44 -22.69
CA MET A 1 -2.20 27.91 -24.04
C MET A 1 -3.62 27.45 -24.27
N THR A 2 -4.48 28.33 -24.79
CA THR A 2 -5.89 28.04 -25.06
C THR A 2 -5.99 27.38 -26.44
N ASP A 3 -6.81 26.35 -26.58
CA ASP A 3 -6.98 25.64 -27.85
C ASP A 3 -7.62 26.57 -28.90
N PRO A 4 -6.95 26.82 -30.06
CA PRO A 4 -7.43 27.72 -31.09
C PRO A 4 -8.79 27.32 -31.70
N SER A 5 -9.18 26.05 -31.59
CA SER A 5 -10.46 25.56 -32.14
C SER A 5 -11.69 26.14 -31.45
N PHE A 6 -11.54 26.70 -30.25
CA PHE A 6 -12.64 27.36 -29.52
C PHE A 6 -12.76 28.85 -29.82
N LEU A 7 -11.88 29.41 -30.65
CA LEU A 7 -11.96 30.82 -31.02
C LEU A 7 -13.13 31.04 -31.98
N VAL A 8 -13.99 32.01 -31.65
CA VAL A 8 -15.10 32.42 -32.51
C VAL A 8 -14.62 33.55 -33.42
N CYS A 9 -14.95 33.47 -34.71
CA CYS A 9 -14.63 34.53 -35.66
C CYS A 9 -15.22 35.88 -35.17
N PRO A 10 -14.40 36.93 -35.03
CA PRO A 10 -14.89 38.25 -34.67
C PRO A 10 -15.83 38.81 -35.74
N ASP A 11 -16.83 39.59 -35.33
CA ASP A 11 -17.65 40.35 -36.26
C ASP A 11 -16.94 41.65 -36.69
N PHE A 12 -16.33 41.61 -37.87
CA PHE A 12 -15.59 42.72 -38.46
C PHE A 12 -16.45 43.92 -38.86
N MET A 13 -17.78 43.79 -38.85
CA MET A 13 -18.70 44.93 -39.06
C MET A 13 -18.88 45.79 -37.81
N THR A 14 -18.38 45.33 -36.65
CA THR A 14 -18.48 46.06 -35.39
C THR A 14 -17.61 47.31 -35.41
N LYS A 15 -18.04 48.37 -34.71
CA LYS A 15 -17.32 49.65 -34.56
C LYS A 15 -15.83 49.50 -34.20
N TRP A 16 -15.47 48.45 -33.47
CA TRP A 16 -14.08 48.15 -33.07
C TRP A 16 -13.16 47.85 -34.27
N TYR A 17 -13.65 47.14 -35.29
CA TYR A 17 -12.86 46.74 -36.47
C TYR A 17 -13.04 47.69 -37.66
N ARG A 18 -13.81 48.76 -37.46
CA ARG A 18 -14.13 49.72 -38.51
C ARG A 18 -12.90 50.42 -39.06
N VAL A 19 -11.91 50.71 -38.20
CA VAL A 19 -10.62 51.30 -38.60
C VAL A 19 -9.88 50.39 -39.57
N SER A 20 -9.82 49.08 -39.27
CA SER A 20 -9.21 48.08 -40.13
C SER A 20 -9.95 47.93 -41.46
N CYS A 21 -11.30 47.96 -41.44
CA CYS A 21 -12.10 47.93 -42.66
C CYS A 21 -11.91 49.20 -43.51
N THR A 22 -11.93 50.39 -42.90
CA THR A 22 -11.78 51.68 -43.61
C THR A 22 -10.42 51.82 -44.30
N SER A 23 -9.38 51.17 -43.77
CA SER A 23 -8.06 51.13 -44.42
C SER A 23 -8.04 50.32 -45.72
N MET A 24 -9.04 49.46 -45.95
CA MET A 24 -9.15 48.60 -47.13
C MET A 24 -10.21 49.08 -48.13
N VAL A 25 -11.08 50.02 -47.72
CA VAL A 25 -12.10 50.63 -48.60
C VAL A 25 -11.43 51.52 -49.62
N ASN A 26 -11.75 51.30 -50.89
CA ASN A 26 -11.27 52.08 -52.04
C ASN A 26 -12.42 52.25 -53.04
N ALA A 27 -12.22 53.01 -54.13
CA ALA A 27 -13.26 53.25 -55.14
C ALA A 27 -13.91 51.96 -55.71
N ASN A 28 -13.20 50.82 -55.62
CA ASN A 28 -13.65 49.51 -56.11
C ASN A 28 -14.01 48.50 -55.01
N VAL A 29 -13.86 48.85 -53.72
CA VAL A 29 -14.04 47.92 -52.59
C VAL A 29 -14.90 48.57 -51.51
N THR A 30 -16.05 47.97 -51.26
CA THR A 30 -17.00 48.41 -50.21
C THR A 30 -16.56 47.95 -48.82
N GLU A 31 -17.07 48.62 -47.78
CA GLU A 31 -16.83 48.25 -46.36
C GLU A 31 -17.22 46.79 -46.08
N ALA A 32 -18.27 46.29 -46.74
CA ALA A 32 -18.70 44.90 -46.61
C ALA A 32 -17.70 43.90 -47.21
N GLN A 33 -17.14 44.21 -48.38
CA GLN A 33 -16.10 43.38 -49.01
C GLN A 33 -14.79 43.39 -48.22
N ALA A 34 -14.45 44.53 -47.59
CA ALA A 34 -13.31 44.62 -46.69
C ALA A 34 -13.48 43.73 -45.44
N ALA A 35 -14.65 43.78 -44.79
CA ALA A 35 -14.96 42.92 -43.64
C ALA A 35 -14.98 41.43 -43.99
N GLU A 36 -15.47 41.07 -45.18
CA GLU A 36 -15.43 39.69 -45.69
C GLU A 36 -13.99 39.22 -45.96
N THR A 37 -13.14 40.09 -46.50
CA THR A 37 -11.71 39.78 -46.69
C THR A 37 -11.01 39.51 -45.35
N LEU A 38 -11.27 40.33 -44.33
CA LEU A 38 -10.73 40.13 -42.98
C LEU A 38 -11.23 38.83 -42.35
N ARG A 39 -12.51 38.49 -42.57
CA ARG A 39 -13.08 37.21 -42.14
C ARG A 39 -12.36 36.03 -42.78
N ASN A 40 -12.13 36.09 -44.09
CA ASN A 40 -11.44 35.02 -44.81
C ASN A 40 -9.99 34.84 -44.34
N ILE A 41 -9.26 35.96 -44.14
CA ILE A 41 -7.92 35.93 -43.56
C ILE A 41 -7.95 35.29 -42.17
N TRP A 42 -8.90 35.69 -41.33
CA TRP A 42 -9.03 35.13 -39.98
C TRP A 42 -9.27 33.62 -40.02
N ILE A 43 -10.19 33.14 -40.86
CA ILE A 43 -10.48 31.70 -41.02
C ILE A 43 -9.21 30.94 -41.43
N MET A 44 -8.51 31.41 -42.47
CA MET A 44 -7.28 30.76 -42.93
C MET A 44 -6.21 30.71 -41.84
N THR A 45 -6.01 31.81 -41.10
CA THR A 45 -5.04 31.84 -40.01
C THR A 45 -5.46 30.93 -38.85
N ASN A 46 -6.75 30.87 -38.53
CA ASN A 46 -7.25 30.04 -37.44
C ASN A 46 -7.15 28.54 -37.79
N GLU A 47 -7.40 28.17 -39.04
CA GLU A 47 -7.21 26.81 -39.54
C GLU A 47 -5.75 26.36 -39.44
N ASP A 48 -4.80 27.21 -39.85
CA ASP A 48 -3.36 26.93 -39.72
C ASP A 48 -2.93 26.78 -38.26
N LEU A 49 -3.40 27.68 -37.37
CA LEU A 49 -3.15 27.59 -35.94
C LEU A 49 -3.75 26.32 -35.31
N CYS A 50 -4.95 25.90 -35.75
CA CYS A 50 -5.56 24.66 -35.29
C CYS A 50 -4.74 23.44 -35.73
N LEU A 51 -4.22 23.43 -36.96
CA LEU A 51 -3.36 22.35 -37.47
C LEU A 51 -2.05 22.26 -36.69
N GLN A 52 -1.38 23.39 -36.48
CA GLN A 52 -0.13 23.45 -35.70
C GLN A 52 -0.36 23.01 -34.25
N TRP A 53 -1.44 23.49 -33.62
CA TRP A 53 -1.81 23.06 -32.28
C TRP A 53 -2.07 21.55 -32.21
N HIS A 54 -2.79 21.01 -33.19
CA HIS A 54 -3.08 19.58 -33.24
C HIS A 54 -1.79 18.74 -33.38
N GLN A 55 -0.87 19.16 -34.25
CA GLN A 55 0.45 18.53 -34.39
C GLN A 55 1.22 18.56 -33.07
N GLN A 56 1.28 19.71 -32.42
CA GLN A 56 1.95 19.86 -31.13
C GLN A 56 1.33 18.93 -30.07
N VAL A 57 0.00 18.84 -29.99
CA VAL A 57 -0.68 17.94 -29.06
C VAL A 57 -0.35 16.47 -29.33
N ILE A 58 -0.20 16.07 -30.60
CA ILE A 58 0.21 14.71 -30.96
C ILE A 58 1.65 14.46 -30.53
N GLU A 59 2.57 15.36 -30.84
CA GLU A 59 3.99 15.27 -30.47
C GLU A 59 4.16 15.21 -28.95
N ASP A 60 3.47 16.08 -28.21
CA ASP A 60 3.49 16.09 -26.75
C ASP A 60 2.94 14.79 -26.17
N LYS A 61 1.89 14.22 -26.76
CA LYS A 61 1.37 12.91 -26.36
C LYS A 61 2.38 11.80 -26.59
N HIS A 62 3.06 11.80 -27.73
CA HIS A 62 4.08 10.80 -28.06
C HIS A 62 5.27 10.90 -27.09
N LEU A 63 5.82 12.10 -26.91
CA LEU A 63 6.93 12.36 -26.01
C LEU A 63 6.60 11.96 -24.56
N ASN A 64 5.38 12.29 -24.10
CA ASN A 64 4.95 11.90 -22.76
C ASN A 64 4.74 10.38 -22.63
N ALA A 65 4.29 9.70 -23.68
CA ALA A 65 4.18 8.25 -23.68
C ALA A 65 5.56 7.60 -23.57
N GLU A 66 6.55 8.05 -24.35
CA GLU A 66 7.93 7.56 -24.29
C GLU A 66 8.55 7.79 -22.90
N ARG A 67 8.43 9.00 -22.36
CA ARG A 67 8.91 9.31 -21.01
C ARG A 67 8.28 8.41 -19.95
N ARG A 68 6.98 8.11 -20.07
CA ARG A 68 6.29 7.19 -19.15
C ARG A 68 6.76 5.75 -19.31
N CYS A 69 7.10 5.31 -20.51
CA CYS A 69 7.66 3.98 -20.74
C CYS A 69 9.05 3.87 -20.11
N LEU A 70 9.94 4.83 -20.36
CA LEU A 70 11.28 4.86 -19.76
C LEU A 70 11.23 4.91 -18.23
N ALA A 71 10.37 5.77 -17.65
CA ALA A 71 10.23 5.85 -16.20
C ALA A 71 9.71 4.54 -15.57
N LYS A 72 8.89 3.78 -16.29
CA LYS A 72 8.44 2.45 -15.82
C LYS A 72 9.57 1.43 -15.87
N GLU A 73 10.32 1.39 -16.98
CA GLU A 73 11.45 0.48 -17.12
C GLU A 73 12.53 0.76 -16.06
N GLU A 74 12.85 2.03 -15.80
CA GLU A 74 13.76 2.42 -14.73
C GLU A 74 13.25 2.00 -13.34
N ALA A 75 11.95 2.17 -13.07
CA ALA A 75 11.35 1.77 -11.80
C ALA A 75 11.36 0.24 -11.62
N GLU A 76 11.08 -0.52 -12.69
CA GLU A 76 11.15 -1.98 -12.69
C GLU A 76 12.59 -2.47 -12.48
N TRP A 77 13.55 -1.84 -13.14
CA TRP A 77 14.98 -2.13 -12.96
C TRP A 77 15.42 -1.87 -11.51
N GLN A 78 15.09 -0.70 -10.96
CA GLN A 78 15.42 -0.37 -9.57
C GLN A 78 14.80 -1.35 -8.58
N LYS A 79 13.55 -1.76 -8.82
CA LYS A 79 12.88 -2.75 -7.98
C LYS A 79 13.56 -4.11 -8.05
N ALA A 80 13.94 -4.57 -9.24
CA ALA A 80 14.65 -5.83 -9.43
C ALA A 80 16.03 -5.83 -8.73
N VAL A 81 16.76 -4.71 -8.79
CA VAL A 81 18.03 -4.54 -8.07
C VAL A 81 17.81 -4.62 -6.56
N LEU A 82 16.82 -3.92 -6.03
CA LEU A 82 16.50 -3.92 -4.60
C LEU A 82 16.08 -5.32 -4.12
N GLU A 83 15.24 -6.02 -4.88
CA GLU A 83 14.84 -7.40 -4.57
C GLU A 83 16.04 -8.37 -4.55
N LEU A 84 17.00 -8.18 -5.47
CA LEU A 84 18.24 -8.96 -5.49
C LEU A 84 19.13 -8.65 -4.28
N GLU A 85 19.29 -7.38 -3.93
CA GLU A 85 20.02 -6.95 -2.72
C GLU A 85 19.38 -7.53 -1.45
N GLU A 86 18.06 -7.45 -1.31
CA GLU A 86 17.36 -8.06 -0.17
C GLU A 86 17.48 -9.59 -0.13
N ALA A 87 17.43 -10.26 -1.29
CA ALA A 87 17.61 -11.70 -1.37
C ALA A 87 19.04 -12.11 -0.95
N THR A 88 20.06 -11.38 -1.41
CA THR A 88 21.45 -11.62 -1.01
C THR A 88 21.67 -11.35 0.48
N MET A 89 21.13 -10.26 1.02
CA MET A 89 21.18 -9.99 2.47
C MET A 89 20.52 -11.10 3.29
N ARG A 90 19.34 -11.58 2.89
CA ARG A 90 18.65 -12.68 3.57
C ARG A 90 19.44 -13.99 3.50
N ALA A 91 20.08 -14.28 2.37
CA ALA A 91 20.92 -15.46 2.22
C ALA A 91 22.16 -15.39 3.12
N ASP A 92 22.81 -14.22 3.18
CA ASP A 92 23.94 -13.96 4.05
C ASP A 92 23.58 -14.01 5.54
N GLU A 93 22.41 -13.46 5.91
CA GLU A 93 21.89 -13.55 7.27
C GLU A 93 21.64 -15.01 7.66
N ARG A 94 20.97 -15.78 6.80
CA ARG A 94 20.73 -17.22 7.05
C ARG A 94 22.03 -17.99 7.20
N LYS A 95 23.05 -17.68 6.41
CA LYS A 95 24.37 -18.33 6.48
C LYS A 95 25.13 -17.95 7.76
N LYS A 96 25.02 -16.70 8.23
CA LYS A 96 25.68 -16.25 9.47
C LYS A 96 24.92 -16.68 10.73
N ASN A 97 23.59 -16.75 10.66
CA ASN A 97 22.69 -17.05 11.77
C ASN A 97 21.94 -18.38 11.56
N CYS A 98 22.62 -19.43 11.10
CA CYS A 98 22.01 -20.73 10.79
C CYS A 98 21.11 -21.26 11.93
N PHE A 99 21.52 -21.06 13.19
CA PHE A 99 20.81 -21.56 14.36
C PHE A 99 19.55 -20.76 14.73
N LYS A 100 19.42 -19.49 14.31
CA LYS A 100 18.22 -18.67 14.59
C LYS A 100 17.03 -19.09 13.74
N HIS A 101 17.26 -19.71 12.59
CA HIS A 101 16.22 -20.11 11.66
C HIS A 101 15.92 -21.62 11.69
N LEU A 102 16.50 -22.36 12.63
CA LEU A 102 16.14 -23.76 12.82
C LEU A 102 14.70 -23.85 13.35
N PRO A 103 13.87 -24.73 12.78
CA PRO A 103 12.57 -25.02 13.37
C PRO A 103 12.82 -25.55 14.79
N ILE A 104 12.21 -24.90 15.79
CA ILE A 104 12.25 -25.38 17.16
C ILE A 104 11.57 -26.75 17.15
N PRO A 105 12.26 -27.82 17.60
CA PRO A 105 11.64 -29.13 17.71
C PRO A 105 10.38 -29.00 18.55
N VAL A 106 9.23 -29.42 18.00
CA VAL A 106 8.01 -29.55 18.77
C VAL A 106 8.27 -30.67 19.76
N GLN A 107 8.75 -30.32 20.95
CA GLN A 107 8.76 -31.26 22.06
C GLN A 107 7.29 -31.62 22.31
N PRO A 108 6.97 -32.92 22.46
CA PRO A 108 5.64 -33.28 22.91
C PRO A 108 5.37 -32.49 24.18
N HIS A 109 4.27 -31.74 24.19
CA HIS A 109 3.78 -31.14 25.42
C HIS A 109 3.74 -32.26 26.45
N PRO A 110 4.27 -32.08 27.68
CA PRO A 110 4.11 -33.08 28.72
C PRO A 110 2.64 -33.46 28.73
N LEU A 111 2.36 -34.74 28.47
CA LEU A 111 1.00 -35.23 28.42
C LEU A 111 0.37 -34.82 29.76
N VAL A 112 -0.74 -34.10 29.71
CA VAL A 112 -1.52 -33.60 30.85
C VAL A 112 -1.95 -34.72 31.83
N ASN A 113 -1.58 -35.98 31.54
CA ASN A 113 -1.78 -37.13 32.39
C ASN A 113 -0.73 -37.29 33.49
N ASP A 114 0.41 -36.58 33.42
CA ASP A 114 1.21 -36.31 34.62
C ASP A 114 0.62 -35.07 35.30
N GLU A 115 -0.60 -35.21 35.83
CA GLU A 115 -0.99 -34.42 36.99
C GLU A 115 -0.13 -34.90 38.18
N GLU A 116 1.17 -34.60 38.13
CA GLU A 116 1.96 -34.49 39.35
C GLU A 116 1.24 -33.44 40.17
N ALA A 117 0.40 -33.91 41.10
CA ALA A 117 -0.46 -33.05 41.89
C ALA A 117 0.45 -32.07 42.63
N LEU A 118 0.55 -30.83 42.15
CA LEU A 118 1.44 -29.79 42.67
C LEU A 118 1.28 -29.56 44.18
N VAL A 119 0.14 -30.01 44.73
CA VAL A 119 -0.27 -29.81 46.12
C VAL A 119 -0.97 -31.05 46.63
N SER A 120 -0.70 -31.42 47.88
CA SER A 120 -1.42 -32.51 48.55
C SER A 120 -2.93 -32.22 48.61
N LYS A 121 -3.76 -33.25 48.37
CA LYS A 121 -5.23 -33.16 48.48
C LYS A 121 -5.69 -32.67 49.86
N PHE A 122 -4.91 -32.91 50.91
CA PHE A 122 -5.18 -32.42 52.27
C PHE A 122 -5.06 -30.89 52.37
N ALA A 123 -4.02 -30.34 51.75
CA ALA A 123 -3.80 -28.90 51.68
C ALA A 123 -4.90 -28.21 50.88
N LEU A 124 -5.30 -28.78 49.75
CA LEU A 124 -6.43 -28.26 48.96
C LEU A 124 -7.72 -28.17 49.80
N ARG A 125 -8.07 -29.24 50.53
CA ARG A 125 -9.26 -29.25 51.41
C ARG A 125 -9.18 -28.25 52.57
N LYS A 126 -7.98 -27.92 53.05
CA LYS A 126 -7.79 -26.87 54.07
C LYS A 126 -7.97 -25.48 53.47
N LEU A 127 -7.45 -25.24 52.26
CA LEU A 127 -7.63 -23.98 51.54
C LEU A 127 -9.09 -23.74 51.18
N ASP A 128 -9.84 -24.75 50.74
CA ASP A 128 -11.28 -24.63 50.47
C ASP A 128 -12.08 -24.18 51.71
N LYS A 129 -11.58 -24.52 52.90
CA LYS A 129 -12.14 -24.12 54.18
C LYS A 129 -11.57 -22.79 54.71
N GLY A 130 -10.70 -22.14 53.94
CA GLY A 130 -10.04 -20.88 54.31
C GLY A 130 -9.00 -21.02 55.43
N HIS A 131 -8.51 -22.23 55.70
CA HIS A 131 -7.51 -22.46 56.74
C HIS A 131 -6.08 -22.27 56.20
N TYR A 132 -5.20 -21.83 57.08
CA TYR A 132 -3.76 -21.77 56.79
C TYR A 132 -3.20 -23.17 56.51
N VAL A 133 -2.36 -23.24 55.48
CA VAL A 133 -1.66 -24.45 55.05
C VAL A 133 -0.17 -24.19 55.09
N GLU A 134 0.55 -25.04 55.81
CA GLU A 134 2.00 -24.99 55.90
C GLU A 134 2.67 -25.31 54.55
N LEU A 135 3.81 -24.67 54.30
CA LEU A 135 4.56 -24.82 53.05
C LEU A 135 5.01 -26.27 52.80
N TYR A 136 5.13 -27.08 53.85
CA TYR A 136 5.46 -28.50 53.74
C TYR A 136 4.56 -29.24 52.75
N TYR A 137 3.25 -28.96 52.72
CA TYR A 137 2.28 -29.65 51.86
C TYR A 137 2.36 -29.30 50.36
N TRP A 138 3.29 -28.42 50.00
CA TRP A 138 3.61 -28.00 48.63
C TRP A 138 4.94 -28.59 48.15
N THR A 139 5.59 -29.43 48.98
CA THR A 139 6.83 -30.11 48.62
C THR A 139 6.55 -31.51 48.10
N ASN A 140 7.38 -31.99 47.17
CA ASN A 140 7.28 -33.33 46.59
C ASN A 140 7.26 -34.42 47.66
N HIS A 141 8.00 -34.22 48.76
CA HIS A 141 8.06 -35.16 49.88
C HIS A 141 6.68 -35.39 50.53
N SER A 142 5.90 -34.33 50.69
CA SER A 142 4.55 -34.42 51.25
C SER A 142 3.55 -35.11 50.32
N LEU A 143 3.79 -35.10 49.01
CA LEU A 143 2.97 -35.79 48.02
C LEU A 143 3.20 -37.30 48.10
N ASP A 144 4.47 -37.69 48.22
CA ASP A 144 4.88 -39.09 48.40
C ASP A 144 4.32 -39.67 49.71
N ASP A 145 4.46 -38.95 50.82
CA ASP A 145 3.94 -39.35 52.15
C ASP A 145 2.43 -39.59 52.14
N VAL A 146 1.68 -38.79 51.37
CA VAL A 146 0.22 -38.90 51.28
C VAL A 146 -0.19 -40.10 50.41
N MET A 147 0.56 -40.41 49.35
CA MET A 147 0.35 -41.64 48.59
C MET A 147 0.57 -42.89 49.46
N ILE A 148 1.62 -42.90 50.29
CA ILE A 148 1.93 -44.03 51.17
C ILE A 148 0.85 -44.19 52.26
N ASN A 149 0.42 -43.11 52.90
CA ASN A 149 -0.59 -43.15 53.95
C ASN A 149 -2.02 -43.45 53.45
N HIS A 150 -2.35 -43.11 52.20
CA HIS A 150 -3.62 -43.52 51.60
C HIS A 150 -3.68 -45.03 51.34
N CYS A 151 -2.53 -45.66 51.08
CA CYS A 151 -2.43 -47.10 50.85
C CYS A 151 -2.58 -47.92 52.15
N THR A 152 -2.18 -47.36 53.31
CA THR A 152 -2.26 -48.05 54.61
C THR A 152 -3.58 -47.90 55.33
N ARG A 153 -4.36 -46.83 55.05
CA ARG A 153 -5.60 -46.51 55.77
C ARG A 153 -6.84 -47.28 55.28
N ASP A 154 -6.82 -47.86 54.08
CA ASP A 154 -7.91 -48.70 53.56
C ASP A 154 -7.93 -50.11 54.17
N ASN A 155 -6.90 -50.51 54.93
CA ASN A 155 -6.82 -51.85 55.55
C ASN A 155 -7.29 -51.92 57.02
N ASP A 156 -7.80 -50.83 57.61
CA ASP A 156 -8.20 -50.79 59.05
C ASP A 156 -9.66 -50.36 59.29
N SER A 157 -10.54 -50.57 58.29
CA SER A 157 -11.99 -50.50 58.47
C SER A 157 -12.67 -51.81 58.05
N MET A 158 -12.36 -52.88 58.77
CA MET A 158 -13.26 -54.03 58.92
C MET A 158 -13.35 -54.32 60.42
N VAL A 159 -14.43 -53.84 61.04
CA VAL A 159 -15.03 -54.45 62.24
C VAL A 159 -16.40 -54.96 61.81
#